data_AF-A0A2R4VQQ3-F1
#
_entry.id   AF-A0A2R4VQQ3-F1
#
_cell.length_a   1.000
_cell.length_b   1.000
_cell.length_c   1.000
_cell.angle_alpha   90.00
_cell.angle_beta   90.00
_cell.angle_gamma   90.00
#
_symmetry.space_group_name_H-M   'P 1'
#
loop_
_entity.id
_entity.type
_entity.pdbx_description
1 polymer ?
#
loop_
_entity_poly.entity_id
_entity_poly.type
_entity_poly.pdbx_seq_one_letter_code
_entity_poly.pdbx_strand_id
1 'polypeptide(L)'
;MTRIAPTPLASALDALAAQLLELRNRPTQQAAAQTAALADRIRDLARMLKAVDFRRGVWLDQTAERVTSRAMARPYLSFSADELTELVVTLQTAAGFARKAAQRQQRPLAGHWGGGDAA
;
A
#
# COMPACT_ATOMS: atom_id res chain seq x y z
N MET A 1 -19.43 7.70 13.81
CA MET A 1 -18.26 7.56 12.90
C MET A 1 -17.33 6.50 13.47
N THR A 2 -17.41 5.26 12.99
CA THR A 2 -16.58 4.15 13.47
C THR A 2 -15.15 4.37 12.99
N ARG A 3 -14.25 4.77 13.89
CA ARG A 3 -12.82 4.88 13.59
C ARG A 3 -12.29 3.48 13.32
N ILE A 4 -11.91 3.22 12.08
CA ILE A 4 -11.20 1.99 11.71
C ILE A 4 -9.83 2.11 12.35
N ALA A 5 -9.52 1.25 13.32
CA ALA A 5 -8.16 1.16 13.82
C ALA A 5 -7.23 0.86 12.63
N PRO A 6 -6.18 1.67 12.38
CA PRO A 6 -5.28 1.40 11.27
C PRO A 6 -4.57 0.07 11.53
N THR A 7 -4.64 -0.86 10.57
CA THR A 7 -3.83 -2.07 10.64
C THR A 7 -2.36 -1.72 10.45
N PRO A 8 -1.41 -2.53 11.00
CA PRO A 8 0.02 -2.30 10.80
C PRO A 8 0.39 -2.11 9.32
N LEU A 9 -0.25 -2.88 8.43
CA LEU A 9 -0.09 -2.74 6.97
C LEU A 9 -0.61 -1.39 6.44
N ALA A 10 -1.81 -0.97 6.85
CA ALA A 10 -2.35 0.32 6.42
C ALA A 10 -1.46 1.48 6.89
N SER A 11 -1.00 1.44 8.14
CA SER A 11 -0.04 2.43 8.68
C SER A 11 1.27 2.45 7.93
N ALA A 12 1.83 1.28 7.56
CA ALA A 12 3.07 1.21 6.79
C ALA A 12 2.89 1.80 5.37
N LEU A 13 1.76 1.54 4.72
CA LEU A 13 1.41 2.13 3.42
C LEU A 13 1.27 3.66 3.51
N ASP A 14 0.57 4.18 4.54
CA ASP A 14 0.44 5.61 4.76
C ASP A 14 1.80 6.27 5.08
N ALA A 15 2.63 5.62 5.89
CA ALA A 15 3.95 6.14 6.26
C ALA A 15 4.87 6.26 5.04
N LEU A 16 4.88 5.25 4.16
CA LEU A 16 5.62 5.34 2.91
C LEU A 16 5.05 6.45 2.00
N ALA A 17 3.73 6.59 1.92
CA ALA A 17 3.10 7.67 1.16
C ALA A 17 3.49 9.05 1.71
N ALA A 18 3.56 9.23 3.02
CA ALA A 18 4.01 10.47 3.65
C ALA A 18 5.48 10.78 3.31
N GLN A 19 6.37 9.78 3.37
CA GLN A 19 7.77 9.95 2.97
C GLN A 19 7.91 10.37 1.50
N LEU A 20 7.13 9.77 0.60
CA LEU A 20 7.14 10.16 -0.82
C LEU A 20 6.58 11.57 -1.04
N LEU A 21 5.58 11.98 -0.26
CA LEU A 21 5.04 13.34 -0.31
C LEU A 21 6.08 14.38 0.17
N GLU A 22 6.85 14.06 1.21
CA GLU A 22 7.95 14.90 1.67
C GLU A 22 9.06 15.00 0.61
N LEU A 23 9.44 13.88 0.00
CA LEU A 23 10.41 13.84 -1.11
C LEU A 23 9.93 14.65 -2.32
N ARG A 24 8.64 14.59 -2.65
CA ARG A 24 8.04 15.40 -3.71
C ARG A 24 8.23 16.90 -3.46
N ASN A 25 8.07 17.32 -2.21
CA ASN A 25 8.24 18.72 -1.82
C ASN A 25 9.71 19.13 -1.71
N ARG A 26 10.65 18.16 -1.68
CA ARG A 26 12.09 18.38 -1.55
C ARG A 26 12.90 17.45 -2.48
N PRO A 27 12.73 17.57 -3.81
CA PRO A 27 13.29 16.60 -4.77
C PRO A 27 14.82 16.59 -4.82
N THR A 28 15.48 17.66 -4.36
CA THR A 28 16.94 17.77 -4.29
C THR A 28 17.58 16.80 -3.27
N GLN A 29 16.78 16.18 -2.38
CA GLN A 29 17.26 15.21 -1.39
C GLN A 29 17.23 13.75 -1.88
N GLN A 30 16.75 13.51 -3.10
CA GLN A 30 16.63 12.17 -3.64
C GLN A 30 17.97 11.67 -4.18
N ALA A 31 18.55 10.66 -3.52
CA ALA A 31 19.71 9.94 -4.04
C ALA A 31 19.26 8.79 -4.96
N ALA A 32 20.07 8.49 -5.99
CA ALA A 32 19.85 7.38 -6.93
C ALA A 32 19.52 6.04 -6.23
N ALA A 33 20.26 5.68 -5.19
CA ALA A 33 20.04 4.45 -4.42
C ALA A 33 18.67 4.37 -3.71
N GLN A 34 18.01 5.52 -3.48
CA GLN A 34 16.67 5.55 -2.88
C GLN A 34 15.60 5.04 -3.85
N THR A 35 15.84 5.06 -5.18
CA THR A 35 14.88 4.58 -6.17
C THR A 35 14.73 3.06 -6.18
N ALA A 36 15.84 2.33 -6.10
CA ALA A 36 15.82 0.86 -5.98
C ALA A 36 15.24 0.42 -4.63
N ALA A 37 15.69 1.06 -3.54
CA ALA A 37 15.16 0.79 -2.20
C ALA A 37 13.64 1.07 -2.08
N LEU A 38 13.12 2.04 -2.85
CA LEU A 38 11.68 2.31 -2.92
C LEU A 38 10.93 1.15 -3.56
N ALA A 39 11.43 0.61 -4.67
CA ALA A 39 10.80 -0.51 -5.35
C ALA A 39 10.68 -1.75 -4.42
N ASP A 40 11.75 -2.07 -3.69
CA ASP A 40 11.75 -3.18 -2.73
C ASP A 40 10.74 -2.98 -1.60
N ARG A 41 10.67 -1.76 -1.04
CA ARG A 41 9.67 -1.43 0.00
C ARG A 41 8.24 -1.58 -0.51
N ILE A 42 7.95 -1.13 -1.74
CA ILE A 42 6.61 -1.29 -2.34
C ILE A 42 6.32 -2.79 -2.56
N ARG A 43 7.30 -3.58 -2.99
CA ARG A 43 7.15 -5.03 -3.20
C ARG A 43 6.88 -5.78 -1.90
N ASP A 44 7.55 -5.43 -0.81
CA ASP A 44 7.27 -6.01 0.51
C ASP A 44 5.86 -5.66 1.01
N LEU A 45 5.43 -4.40 0.84
CA LEU A 45 4.07 -3.96 1.15
C LEU A 45 3.03 -4.68 0.28
N ALA A 46 3.34 -4.92 -1.00
CA ALA A 46 2.50 -5.70 -1.89
C ALA A 46 2.38 -7.16 -1.44
N ARG A 47 3.47 -7.79 -0.98
CA ARG A 47 3.45 -9.15 -0.41
C ARG A 47 2.56 -9.21 0.83
N MET A 48 2.66 -8.25 1.74
CA MET A 48 1.79 -8.16 2.92
C MET A 48 0.32 -7.93 2.52
N LEU A 49 0.07 -7.09 1.51
CA LEU A 49 -1.27 -6.87 1.01
C LEU A 49 -1.85 -8.12 0.33
N LYS A 50 -1.05 -8.92 -0.38
CA LYS A 50 -1.51 -10.19 -0.99
C LYS A 50 -2.06 -11.17 0.05
N ALA A 51 -1.49 -11.18 1.25
CA ALA A 51 -1.97 -12.02 2.36
C ALA A 51 -3.35 -11.60 2.89
N VAL A 52 -3.75 -10.35 2.65
CA VAL A 52 -5.01 -9.77 3.14
C VAL A 52 -6.07 -9.65 2.01
N ASP A 53 -5.65 -9.23 0.83
CA ASP A 53 -6.43 -9.14 -0.40
C ASP A 53 -5.49 -9.41 -1.60
N PHE A 54 -5.51 -10.67 -2.07
CA PHE A 54 -4.61 -11.14 -3.13
C PHE A 54 -4.67 -10.26 -4.39
N ARG A 55 -5.87 -9.91 -4.86
CA ARG A 55 -6.05 -9.15 -6.09
C ARG A 55 -5.45 -7.75 -5.96
N ARG A 56 -5.66 -7.08 -4.83
CA ARG A 56 -5.10 -5.75 -4.58
C ARG A 56 -3.59 -5.80 -4.34
N GLY A 57 -3.10 -6.86 -3.70
CA GLY A 57 -1.68 -7.10 -3.55
C GLY A 57 -0.96 -7.34 -4.88
N VAL A 58 -1.53 -8.11 -5.82
CA VAL A 58 -0.97 -8.28 -7.18
C VAL A 58 -0.93 -6.95 -7.94
N TRP A 59 -1.99 -6.14 -7.83
CA TRP A 59 -1.99 -4.80 -8.44
C TRP A 59 -0.86 -3.91 -7.89
N LEU A 60 -0.63 -3.90 -6.57
CA LEU A 60 0.46 -3.12 -5.97
C LEU A 60 1.84 -3.66 -6.36
N ASP A 61 1.96 -4.98 -6.52
CA ASP A 61 3.19 -5.64 -6.98
C ASP A 61 3.56 -5.24 -8.41
N GLN A 62 2.58 -5.11 -9.31
CA GLN A 62 2.78 -4.58 -10.66
C GLN A 62 3.28 -3.13 -10.64
N THR A 63 2.83 -2.32 -9.67
CA THR A 63 3.40 -0.98 -9.47
C THR A 63 4.86 -1.05 -9.03
N ALA A 64 5.21 -1.93 -8.09
CA ALA A 64 6.61 -2.13 -7.68
C ALA A 64 7.50 -2.53 -8.86
N GLU A 65 6.99 -3.35 -9.78
CA GLU A 65 7.71 -3.74 -11.00
C GLU A 65 7.97 -2.56 -11.95
N ARG A 66 6.99 -1.66 -12.10
CA ARG A 66 7.17 -0.42 -12.88
C ARG A 66 8.23 0.48 -12.25
N VAL A 67 8.22 0.62 -10.92
CA VAL A 67 9.24 1.40 -10.19
C VAL A 67 10.62 0.76 -10.37
N THR A 68 10.72 -0.57 -10.29
CA THR A 68 11.97 -1.31 -10.55
C THR A 68 12.47 -1.08 -11.97
N SER A 69 11.62 -1.29 -12.97
CA SER A 69 11.94 -1.06 -14.38
C SER A 69 12.39 0.38 -14.63
N ARG A 70 11.71 1.36 -14.02
CA ARG A 70 12.07 2.78 -14.13
C ARG A 70 13.40 3.11 -13.46
N ALA A 71 13.70 2.51 -12.31
CA ALA A 71 14.97 2.67 -11.62
C ALA A 71 16.11 2.05 -12.44
N MET A 72 15.90 0.87 -13.04
CA MET A 72 16.91 0.23 -13.90
C MET A 72 17.14 1.00 -15.20
N ALA A 73 16.07 1.50 -15.84
CA ALA A 73 16.19 2.25 -17.09
C ALA A 73 16.85 3.63 -16.90
N ARG A 74 16.70 4.26 -15.73
CA ARG A 74 17.30 5.58 -15.46
C ARG A 74 17.78 5.66 -13.99
N PRO A 75 18.87 4.96 -13.64
CA PRO A 75 19.30 4.78 -12.25
C PRO A 75 19.80 6.07 -11.59
N TYR A 76 20.27 7.03 -12.39
CA TYR A 76 20.78 8.31 -11.90
C TYR A 76 19.76 9.44 -11.92
N LEU A 77 18.55 9.17 -12.45
CA LEU A 77 17.49 10.18 -12.53
C LEU A 77 16.50 9.98 -11.39
N SER A 78 16.40 11.00 -10.54
CA SER A 78 15.37 11.15 -9.53
C SER A 78 13.96 11.03 -10.12
N PHE A 79 12.98 10.74 -9.27
CA PHE A 79 11.58 10.74 -9.67
C PHE A 79 11.13 12.20 -9.81
N SER A 80 10.32 12.47 -10.83
CA SER A 80 9.66 13.76 -10.94
C SER A 80 8.61 13.92 -9.83
N ALA A 81 8.21 15.16 -9.55
CA ALA A 81 7.14 15.42 -8.58
C ALA A 81 5.82 14.73 -8.97
N ASP A 82 5.56 14.55 -10.26
CA ASP A 82 4.37 13.87 -10.77
C ASP A 82 4.47 12.36 -10.56
N GLU A 83 5.62 11.75 -10.90
CA GLU A 83 5.89 10.32 -10.64
C GLU A 83 5.72 10.01 -9.13
N LEU A 84 6.23 10.90 -8.26
CA LEU A 84 6.05 10.76 -6.80
C LEU A 84 4.58 10.92 -6.38
N THR A 85 3.84 11.85 -6.98
CA THR A 85 2.41 12.05 -6.69
C THR A 85 1.58 10.83 -7.05
N GLU A 86 1.83 10.22 -8.21
CA GLU A 86 1.16 8.98 -8.62
C GLU A 86 1.41 7.83 -7.63
N LEU A 87 2.65 7.70 -7.15
CA LEU A 87 3.01 6.70 -6.15
C LEU A 87 2.33 6.96 -4.80
N VAL A 88 2.28 8.22 -4.35
CA VAL A 88 1.55 8.61 -3.13
C VAL A 88 0.08 8.19 -3.20
N VAL A 89 -0.60 8.54 -4.29
CA VAL A 89 -2.03 8.19 -4.49
C VAL A 89 -2.21 6.67 -4.53
N THR A 90 -1.30 5.95 -5.18
CA THR A 90 -1.32 4.48 -5.26
C THR A 90 -1.20 3.84 -3.87
N LEU A 91 -0.26 4.32 -3.05
CA LEU A 91 -0.04 3.82 -1.70
C LEU A 91 -1.20 4.14 -0.75
N GLN A 92 -1.76 5.35 -0.82
CA GLN A 92 -2.93 5.74 -0.04
C GLN A 92 -4.17 4.90 -0.42
N THR A 93 -4.33 4.60 -1.71
CA THR A 93 -5.39 3.72 -2.20
C THR A 93 -5.20 2.29 -1.66
N ALA A 94 -3.98 1.77 -1.68
CA ALA A 94 -3.64 0.49 -1.09
C ALA A 94 -3.91 0.45 0.42
N ALA A 95 -3.58 1.52 1.15
CA ALA A 95 -3.90 1.65 2.58
C ALA A 95 -5.42 1.60 2.80
N GLY A 96 -6.20 2.24 1.93
CA GLY A 96 -7.66 2.15 1.90
C GLY A 96 -8.17 0.71 1.76
N PHE A 97 -7.55 -0.09 0.89
CA PHE A 97 -7.89 -1.52 0.76
C PHE A 97 -7.55 -2.31 2.03
N ALA A 98 -6.35 -2.10 2.59
CA ALA A 98 -5.92 -2.78 3.82
C ALA A 98 -6.87 -2.50 5.00
N ARG A 99 -7.32 -1.24 5.16
CA ARG A 99 -8.31 -0.87 6.18
C ARG A 99 -9.66 -1.56 5.95
N LYS A 100 -10.16 -1.56 4.70
CA LYS A 100 -11.45 -2.22 4.36
C LYS A 100 -11.40 -3.73 4.61
N ALA A 101 -10.29 -4.38 4.29
CA ALA A 101 -10.14 -5.80 4.55
C ALA A 101 -10.13 -6.12 6.04
N ALA A 102 -9.46 -5.30 6.86
CA ALA A 102 -9.47 -5.42 8.31
C ALA A 102 -10.89 -5.28 8.91
N GLN A 103 -11.67 -4.31 8.41
CA GLN A 103 -13.07 -4.16 8.84
C GLN A 103 -13.93 -5.39 8.52
N ARG A 104 -13.69 -6.05 7.38
CA ARG A 104 -14.41 -7.27 7.00
C ARG A 104 -14.10 -8.42 7.95
N GLN A 105 -12.85 -8.53 8.41
CA GLN A 105 -12.44 -9.53 9.41
C GLN A 105 -13.02 -9.26 10.80
N GLN A 106 -13.21 -7.99 11.17
CA GLN A 106 -13.76 -7.59 12.48
C GLN A 106 -15.28 -7.64 12.55
N ARG A 107 -16.00 -7.79 11.43
CA ARG A 107 -17.45 -7.98 11.47
C ARG A 107 -17.73 -9.34 12.12
N PRO A 108 -18.38 -9.39 13.31
CA PRO A 108 -18.89 -10.64 13.81
C PRO A 108 -19.86 -11.19 12.77
N LEU A 109 -19.83 -12.51 12.53
CA LEU A 109 -20.89 -13.23 11.83
C LEU A 109 -22.18 -13.13 12.66
N ALA A 110 -22.79 -11.95 12.71
CA ALA A 110 -24.13 -11.76 13.23
C ALA A 110 -25.08 -12.38 12.21
N GLY A 111 -25.42 -13.66 12.40
CA GLY A 111 -26.46 -14.33 11.60
C GLY A 111 -26.30 -15.82 11.30
N HIS A 112 -25.35 -16.55 11.89
CA HIS A 112 -25.31 -18.01 11.75
C HIS A 112 -24.98 -18.71 13.07
N TRP A 113 -25.85 -18.52 14.06
CA TRP A 113 -26.04 -19.49 15.14
C TRP A 113 -27.50 -19.96 15.06
N GLY A 114 -27.65 -21.28 14.93
CA GLY A 114 -28.89 -21.93 14.60
C GLY A 114 -30.01 -21.76 15.61
N GLY A 115 -31.21 -21.96 15.12
CA GLY A 115 -32.42 -22.26 15.89
C GLY A 115 -33.24 -23.28 15.10
N GLY A 116 -32.61 -24.41 14.75
CA GLY A 116 -33.36 -25.62 14.48
C GLY A 116 -33.63 -26.29 15.82
N ASP A 117 -34.92 -26.44 16.14
CA ASP A 117 -35.58 -27.65 16.64
C ASP A 117 -36.55 -27.42 17.81
N ALA A 118 -37.65 -28.19 17.73
CA ALA A 118 -38.55 -28.67 18.77
C ALA A 118 -39.52 -27.70 19.50
N ALA A 119 -40.78 -27.66 19.03
CA ALA A 119 -42.00 -28.07 19.75
C ALA A 119 -43.27 -27.69 18.98
#